data_AF-A0A183IBY1-F1
#
_entry.id   AF-A0A183IBY1-F1
#
_cell.length_a   1.000
_cell.length_b   1.000
_cell.length_c   1.000
_cell.angle_alpha   90.00
_cell.angle_beta   90.00
_cell.angle_gamma   90.00
#
_symmetry.space_group_name_H-M   'P 1'
#
loop_
_entity.id
_entity.type
_entity.pdbx_description
1 polymer ?
#
loop_
_entity_poly.entity_id
_entity_poly.type
_entity_poly.pdbx_seq_one_letter_code
_entity_poly.pdbx_strand_id
1 'polypeptide(L)'
;MVEIFKRKVKDLTASCYNCIQEWQSSVKANVSLLEQIGSRRLTLLADQESGSDAALDQQLTELCGKLVAVVDLFEHRCRRIEKIHADLVALQNYAAATNLDADLLLGCCQFSYLITLLEDLHKSCVKELQCKRAVAQEIAFSPSKDFVTMCIAAWIHQPCLETDLLCRTSYAVFLCSDRL
;
A
#
# COMPACT_ATOMS: atom_id res chain seq x y z
N MET A 1 -18.90 25.57 13.11
CA MET A 1 -17.84 24.75 13.73
C MET A 1 -18.07 23.26 13.45
N VAL A 2 -19.24 22.72 13.80
CA VAL A 2 -19.64 21.33 13.50
C VAL A 2 -19.58 20.98 12.00
N GLU A 3 -20.14 21.83 11.13
CA GLU A 3 -20.10 21.59 9.67
C GLU A 3 -18.68 21.57 9.09
N ILE A 4 -17.78 22.39 9.64
CA ILE A 4 -16.37 22.40 9.23
C ILE A 4 -15.68 21.10 9.66
N PHE A 5 -15.98 20.61 10.87
CA PHE A 5 -15.48 19.33 11.35
C PHE A 5 -15.94 18.17 10.46
N LYS A 6 -17.25 18.06 10.21
CA LYS A 6 -17.83 17.02 9.35
C LYS A 6 -17.23 17.02 7.96
N ARG A 7 -17.12 18.19 7.33
CA ARG A 7 -16.51 18.34 6.01
C ARG A 7 -15.05 17.88 6.00
N LYS A 8 -14.26 18.25 7.01
CA LYS A 8 -12.86 17.80 7.10
C LYS A 8 -12.75 16.28 7.25
N VAL A 9 -13.60 15.67 8.08
CA VAL A 9 -13.64 14.21 8.23
C VAL A 9 -13.99 13.55 6.89
N LYS A 10 -15.01 14.04 6.20
CA LYS A 10 -15.42 13.58 4.86
C LYS A 10 -14.29 13.67 3.83
N ASP A 11 -13.60 14.82 3.76
CA ASP A 11 -12.52 15.04 2.81
C ASP A 11 -11.33 14.09 3.08
N LEU A 12 -11.02 13.86 4.36
CA LEU A 12 -9.95 12.94 4.78
C LEU A 12 -10.31 11.48 4.50
N THR A 13 -11.54 11.06 4.77
CA THR A 13 -11.98 9.68 4.51
C THR A 13 -12.06 9.39 3.01
N ALA A 14 -12.55 10.34 2.20
CA ALA A 14 -12.51 10.24 0.74
C ALA A 14 -11.06 10.15 0.23
N SER A 15 -10.15 10.95 0.78
CA SER A 15 -8.72 10.90 0.43
C SER A 15 -8.09 9.56 0.78
N CYS A 16 -8.47 8.95 1.91
CA CYS A 16 -8.02 7.62 2.28
C CYS A 16 -8.56 6.54 1.34
N TYR A 17 -9.86 6.58 1.03
CA TYR A 17 -10.48 5.65 0.09
C TYR A 17 -9.75 5.66 -1.25
N ASN A 18 -9.49 6.84 -1.80
CA ASN A 18 -8.73 7.00 -3.04
C ASN A 18 -7.32 6.42 -2.92
N CYS A 19 -6.62 6.67 -1.81
CA CYS A 19 -5.29 6.12 -1.58
C CYS A 19 -5.28 4.57 -1.56
N ILE A 20 -6.31 3.94 -0.98
CA ILE A 20 -6.49 2.48 -0.97
C ILE A 20 -6.72 1.97 -2.40
N GLN A 21 -7.58 2.62 -3.19
CA GLN A 21 -7.83 2.23 -4.58
C GLN A 21 -6.59 2.40 -5.46
N GLU A 22 -5.84 3.49 -5.29
CA GLU A 22 -4.57 3.72 -5.97
C GLU A 22 -3.51 2.66 -5.61
N TRP A 23 -3.48 2.20 -4.36
CA TRP A 23 -2.62 1.10 -3.93
C TRP A 23 -2.97 -0.18 -4.68
N GLN A 24 -4.24 -0.60 -4.64
CA GLN A 24 -4.72 -1.83 -5.29
C GLN A 24 -4.51 -1.81 -6.80
N SER A 25 -4.80 -0.67 -7.45
CA SER A 25 -4.58 -0.51 -8.89
C SER A 25 -3.09 -0.58 -9.26
N SER A 26 -2.20 -0.06 -8.42
CA SER A 26 -0.75 -0.11 -8.67
C SER A 26 -0.18 -1.51 -8.54
N VAL A 27 -0.72 -2.35 -7.64
CA VAL A 27 -0.33 -3.76 -7.58
C VAL A 27 -0.65 -4.42 -8.91
N LYS A 28 -1.89 -4.27 -9.40
CA LYS A 28 -2.37 -4.88 -10.65
C LYS A 28 -1.61 -4.36 -11.88
N ALA A 29 -1.40 -3.05 -11.97
CA ALA A 29 -0.77 -2.42 -13.12
C ALA A 29 0.70 -2.83 -13.31
N ASN A 30 1.38 -3.25 -12.25
CA ASN A 30 2.81 -3.57 -12.27
C ASN A 30 3.12 -5.07 -12.21
N VAL A 31 2.10 -5.94 -12.28
CA VAL A 31 2.32 -7.40 -12.37
C VAL A 31 3.13 -7.75 -13.62
N SER A 32 2.79 -7.17 -14.78
CA SER A 32 3.50 -7.43 -16.03
C SER A 32 4.97 -6.97 -16.01
N LEU A 33 5.30 -5.94 -15.21
CA LEU A 33 6.67 -5.51 -15.01
C LEU A 33 7.45 -6.58 -14.21
N LEU A 34 6.87 -7.11 -13.14
CA LEU A 34 7.48 -8.20 -12.37
C LEU A 34 7.62 -9.48 -13.20
N GLU A 35 6.62 -9.81 -14.01
CA GLU A 35 6.69 -10.96 -14.91
C GLU A 35 7.83 -10.81 -15.92
N GLN A 36 8.01 -9.63 -16.51
CA GLN A 36 9.15 -9.37 -17.41
C GLN A 36 10.49 -9.54 -16.70
N ILE A 37 10.63 -9.00 -15.49
CA ILE A 37 11.85 -9.15 -14.67
C ILE A 37 12.09 -10.63 -14.36
N GLY A 38 11.06 -11.33 -13.90
CA GLY A 38 11.13 -12.74 -13.54
C GLY A 38 11.48 -13.61 -14.74
N SER A 39 10.78 -13.46 -15.87
CA SER A 39 11.08 -14.19 -17.10
C SER A 39 12.52 -13.97 -17.54
N ARG A 40 13.01 -12.72 -17.50
CA ARG A 40 14.39 -12.41 -17.87
C ARG A 40 15.39 -13.08 -16.92
N ARG A 41 15.13 -13.04 -15.61
CA ARG A 41 15.98 -13.72 -14.62
C ARG A 41 15.99 -15.23 -14.81
N LEU A 42 14.85 -15.84 -15.13
CA LEU A 42 14.75 -17.27 -15.40
C LEU A 42 15.55 -17.69 -16.63
N THR A 43 15.56 -16.87 -17.69
CA THR A 43 16.43 -17.09 -18.86
C THR A 43 17.90 -17.06 -18.46
N LEU A 44 18.33 -16.05 -17.71
CA LEU A 44 19.72 -15.94 -17.24
C LEU A 44 20.14 -17.13 -16.36
N LEU A 45 19.23 -17.63 -15.51
CA LEU A 45 19.50 -18.82 -14.70
C LEU A 45 19.70 -20.07 -15.57
N ALA A 46 18.89 -20.25 -16.63
CA ALA A 46 19.05 -21.35 -17.56
C ALA A 46 20.37 -21.25 -18.36
N ASP A 47 20.77 -20.04 -18.75
CA ASP A 47 22.04 -19.81 -19.46
C ASP A 47 23.25 -20.10 -18.56
N GLN A 48 23.17 -19.72 -17.27
CA GLN A 48 24.18 -20.04 -16.26
C GLN A 48 24.31 -21.56 -16.04
N GLU A 49 23.19 -22.28 -15.98
CA GLU A 49 23.18 -23.75 -15.93
C GLU A 49 23.89 -24.39 -17.14
N SER A 50 23.85 -23.73 -18.30
CA SER A 50 24.51 -24.17 -19.54
C SER A 50 25.99 -23.78 -19.68
N GLY A 51 26.56 -23.09 -18.67
CA GLY A 51 27.97 -22.69 -18.66
C GLY A 51 28.28 -21.38 -19.39
N SER A 52 27.26 -20.58 -19.75
CA SER A 52 27.46 -19.24 -20.30
C SER A 52 27.82 -18.25 -19.20
N ASP A 53 28.80 -17.39 -19.47
CA ASP A 53 29.16 -16.31 -18.55
C ASP A 53 28.03 -15.26 -18.53
N ALA A 54 27.54 -14.91 -17.35
CA ALA A 54 26.40 -14.02 -17.21
C ALA A 54 26.84 -12.57 -17.38
N ALA A 55 26.77 -12.06 -18.60
CA ALA A 55 26.96 -10.64 -18.87
C ALA A 55 25.96 -9.78 -18.09
N LEU A 56 26.39 -8.58 -17.70
CA LEU A 56 25.51 -7.56 -17.11
C LEU A 56 24.33 -7.28 -18.05
N ASP A 57 23.14 -7.64 -17.60
CA ASP A 57 21.92 -7.48 -18.38
C ASP A 57 21.36 -6.06 -18.22
N GLN A 58 21.63 -5.22 -19.23
CA GLN A 58 21.18 -3.84 -19.25
C GLN A 58 19.64 -3.73 -19.24
N GLN A 59 18.94 -4.63 -19.92
CA GLN A 59 17.48 -4.64 -19.95
C GLN A 59 16.91 -4.97 -18.57
N LEU A 60 17.48 -5.96 -17.88
CA LEU A 60 17.10 -6.27 -16.50
C LEU A 60 17.32 -5.08 -15.57
N THR A 61 18.46 -4.40 -15.72
CA THR A 61 18.78 -3.18 -14.96
C THR A 61 17.73 -2.09 -15.14
N GLU A 62 17.31 -1.83 -16.38
CA GLU A 62 16.27 -0.84 -16.69
C GLU A 62 14.90 -1.23 -16.09
N LEU A 63 14.53 -2.50 -16.17
CA LEU A 63 13.28 -3.01 -15.58
C LEU A 63 13.30 -2.88 -14.04
N CYS A 64 14.42 -3.18 -13.41
CA CYS A 64 14.61 -2.96 -11.97
C CYS A 64 14.51 -1.49 -11.59
N GLY A 65 15.07 -0.59 -12.39
CA GLY A 65 14.91 0.85 -12.18
C GLY A 65 13.44 1.29 -12.18
N LYS A 66 12.64 0.75 -13.11
CA LYS A 66 11.18 0.97 -13.13
C LYS A 66 10.51 0.39 -11.87
N LEU A 67 10.93 -0.79 -11.43
CA LEU A 67 10.37 -1.42 -10.23
C LEU A 67 10.66 -0.62 -8.95
N VAL A 68 11.86 -0.05 -8.83
CA VAL A 68 12.21 0.87 -7.72
C VAL A 68 11.27 2.08 -7.72
N ALA A 69 11.04 2.71 -8.87
CA ALA A 69 10.10 3.83 -8.97
C ALA A 69 8.68 3.43 -8.53
N VAL A 70 8.24 2.21 -8.82
CA VAL A 70 6.95 1.68 -8.36
C VAL A 70 6.92 1.52 -6.83
N VAL A 71 8.02 1.05 -6.23
CA VAL A 71 8.15 0.95 -4.77
C VAL A 71 8.09 2.34 -4.12
N ASP A 72 8.71 3.36 -4.71
CA ASP A 72 8.63 4.75 -4.23
C ASP A 72 7.19 5.28 -4.26
N LEU A 73 6.38 4.88 -5.24
CA LEU A 73 4.95 5.21 -5.27
C LEU A 73 4.19 4.55 -4.12
N PHE A 74 4.52 3.31 -3.74
CA PHE A 74 3.93 2.67 -2.57
C PHE A 74 4.34 3.38 -1.27
N GLU A 75 5.60 3.78 -1.16
CA GLU A 75 6.07 4.58 -0.02
C GLU A 75 5.32 5.90 0.11
N HIS A 76 5.14 6.62 -0.99
CA HIS A 76 4.37 7.86 -1.00
C HIS A 76 2.93 7.65 -0.48
N ARG A 77 2.32 6.52 -0.83
CA ARG A 77 0.98 6.15 -0.34
C ARG A 77 0.95 5.81 1.14
N CYS A 78 1.94 5.07 1.65
CA CYS A 78 2.06 4.82 3.10
C CYS A 78 2.11 6.15 3.87
N ARG A 79 2.94 7.10 3.43
CA ARG A 79 3.04 8.44 4.05
C ARG A 79 1.72 9.22 3.95
N ARG A 80 0.96 9.07 2.87
CA ARG A 80 -0.37 9.68 2.74
C ARG A 80 -1.36 9.11 3.76
N ILE A 81 -1.40 7.79 3.94
CA ILE A 81 -2.27 7.14 4.94
C ILE A 81 -1.87 7.59 6.35
N GLU A 82 -0.57 7.62 6.65
CA GLU A 82 -0.04 8.11 7.93
C GLU A 82 -0.49 9.55 8.22
N LYS A 83 -0.34 10.44 7.24
CA LYS A 83 -0.77 11.83 7.37
C LYS A 83 -2.27 11.95 7.61
N ILE A 84 -3.09 11.21 6.86
CA ILE A 84 -4.54 11.22 7.04
C ILE A 84 -4.91 10.75 8.45
N HIS A 85 -4.28 9.68 8.93
CA HIS A 85 -4.48 9.20 10.29
C HIS A 85 -4.12 10.27 11.33
N ALA A 86 -2.96 10.92 11.20
CA ALA A 86 -2.53 11.99 12.10
C ALA A 86 -3.51 13.19 12.09
N ASP A 87 -4.01 13.58 10.91
CA ASP A 87 -4.99 14.65 10.76
C ASP A 87 -6.33 14.30 11.43
N LEU A 88 -6.78 13.04 11.35
CA LEU A 88 -7.99 12.57 12.03
C LEU A 88 -7.84 12.51 13.55
N VAL A 89 -6.68 12.08 14.05
CA VAL A 89 -6.34 12.13 15.48
C VAL A 89 -6.36 13.57 15.99
N ALA A 90 -5.79 14.51 15.23
CA ALA A 90 -5.82 15.93 15.58
C ALA A 90 -7.25 16.48 15.63
N LEU A 91 -8.13 16.05 14.72
CA LEU A 91 -9.55 16.39 14.75
C LEU A 91 -10.27 15.78 15.96
N GLN A 92 -9.94 14.55 16.36
CA GLN A 92 -10.49 13.93 17.58
C GLN A 92 -10.11 14.73 18.83
N ASN A 93 -8.84 15.10 18.95
CA ASN A 93 -8.34 15.90 20.07
C ASN A 93 -8.99 17.29 20.10
N TYR A 94 -9.19 17.91 18.94
CA TYR A 94 -9.92 19.18 18.84
C TYR A 94 -11.38 19.06 19.29
N ALA A 95 -12.08 18.00 18.87
CA ALA A 95 -13.45 17.75 19.28
C ALA A 95 -13.55 17.57 20.81
N ALA A 96 -12.67 16.77 21.41
CA ALA A 96 -12.59 16.59 22.85
C ALA A 96 -12.32 17.91 23.60
N ALA A 97 -11.36 18.72 23.11
CA ALA A 97 -11.02 20.01 23.73
C ALA A 97 -12.16 21.05 23.64
N THR A 98 -13.08 20.88 22.69
CA THR A 98 -14.23 21.76 22.48
C THR A 98 -15.54 21.18 23.02
N ASN A 99 -15.49 20.06 23.76
CA ASN A 99 -16.65 19.32 24.25
C ASN A 99 -17.64 18.94 23.13
N LEU A 100 -17.13 18.74 21.91
CA LEU A 100 -17.89 18.18 20.80
C LEU A 100 -17.80 16.66 20.88
N ASP A 101 -18.94 15.98 21.00
CA ASP A 101 -18.99 14.53 20.90
C ASP A 101 -18.86 14.12 19.43
N ALA A 102 -17.64 13.79 19.01
CA ALA A 102 -17.32 13.43 17.63
C ALA A 102 -18.14 12.22 17.14
N ASP A 103 -18.34 11.21 17.98
CA ASP A 103 -19.09 10.01 17.61
C ASP A 103 -20.58 10.33 17.44
N LEU A 104 -21.15 11.14 18.34
CA LEU A 104 -22.53 11.63 18.20
C LEU A 104 -22.70 12.51 16.95
N LEU A 105 -21.72 13.36 16.64
CA LEU A 105 -21.76 14.25 15.49
C LEU A 105 -21.67 13.50 14.16
N LEU A 106 -20.94 12.39 14.13
CA LEU A 106 -20.73 11.57 12.95
C LEU A 106 -21.74 10.40 12.84
N GLY A 107 -22.63 10.28 13.83
CA GLY A 107 -23.78 9.38 13.83
C GLY A 107 -23.37 7.91 13.77
N CYS A 108 -23.57 7.27 12.61
CA CYS A 108 -23.26 5.85 12.42
C CYS A 108 -21.76 5.56 12.26
N CYS A 109 -20.93 6.59 12.07
CA CYS A 109 -19.48 6.45 12.00
C CYS A 109 -18.88 6.56 13.41
N GLN A 110 -18.48 5.42 13.99
CA GLN A 110 -17.60 5.43 15.17
C GLN A 110 -16.24 6.00 14.73
N PHE A 111 -16.02 7.27 15.01
CA PHE A 111 -14.84 8.03 14.61
C PHE A 111 -13.58 7.48 15.26
N SER A 112 -13.69 7.10 16.53
CA SER A 112 -12.67 6.38 17.28
C SER A 112 -12.26 5.07 16.59
N TYR A 113 -13.24 4.28 16.14
CA TYR A 113 -13.00 3.03 15.42
C TYR A 113 -12.32 3.24 14.06
N LEU A 114 -12.71 4.28 13.32
CA LEU A 114 -12.06 4.65 12.05
C LEU A 114 -10.58 4.98 12.26
N ILE A 115 -10.25 5.74 13.31
CA ILE A 115 -8.87 6.10 13.65
C ILE A 115 -8.05 4.83 13.90
N THR A 116 -8.56 3.90 14.72
CA THR A 116 -7.89 2.62 14.98
C THR A 116 -7.69 1.80 13.69
N LEU A 117 -8.71 1.69 12.85
CA LEU A 117 -8.61 0.99 11.57
C LEU A 117 -7.54 1.59 10.64
N LEU A 118 -7.39 2.91 10.62
CA LEU A 118 -6.37 3.59 9.82
C LEU A 118 -4.96 3.40 10.38
N GLU A 119 -4.83 3.37 11.71
CA GLU A 119 -3.56 3.04 12.36
C GLU A 119 -3.10 1.63 11.98
N ASP A 120 -4.00 0.65 12.09
CA ASP A 120 -3.72 -0.74 11.73
C ASP A 120 -3.43 -0.90 10.24
N LEU A 121 -4.21 -0.23 9.38
CA LEU A 121 -3.96 -0.22 7.94
C LEU A 121 -2.58 0.35 7.64
N HIS A 122 -2.21 1.47 8.25
CA HIS A 122 -0.90 2.07 8.06
C HIS A 122 0.23 1.10 8.44
N LYS A 123 0.14 0.47 9.62
CA LYS A 123 1.12 -0.53 10.07
C LYS A 123 1.27 -1.68 9.08
N SER A 124 0.15 -2.20 8.56
CA SER A 124 0.16 -3.28 7.56
C SER A 124 0.73 -2.83 6.22
N CYS A 125 0.38 -1.63 5.75
CA CYS A 125 0.97 -1.04 4.54
C CYS A 125 2.50 -0.84 4.67
N VAL A 126 3.00 -0.46 5.83
CA VAL A 126 4.45 -0.32 6.08
C VAL A 126 5.15 -1.68 6.00
N LYS A 127 4.58 -2.72 6.61
CA LYS A 127 5.13 -4.09 6.51
C LYS A 127 5.13 -4.59 5.06
N GLU A 128 4.02 -4.37 4.35
CA GLU A 128 3.90 -4.75 2.94
C GLU A 128 4.89 -3.97 2.05
N LEU A 129 5.11 -2.68 2.32
CA LEU A 129 6.12 -1.88 1.63
C LEU A 129 7.53 -2.45 1.85
N GLN A 130 7.86 -2.92 3.05
CA GLN A 130 9.14 -3.58 3.32
C GLN A 130 9.27 -4.87 2.51
N CYS A 131 8.20 -5.67 2.41
CA CYS A 131 8.18 -6.85 1.55
C CYS A 131 8.43 -6.48 0.08
N LYS A 132 7.75 -5.44 -0.44
CA LYS A 132 7.93 -4.97 -1.82
C LYS A 132 9.35 -4.45 -2.09
N ARG A 133 9.98 -3.78 -1.12
CA ARG A 133 11.39 -3.37 -1.21
C ARG A 133 12.32 -4.58 -1.31
N ALA A 134 12.12 -5.58 -0.46
CA ALA A 134 12.91 -6.82 -0.52
C ALA A 134 12.74 -7.52 -1.87
N VAL A 135 11.51 -7.63 -2.39
CA VAL A 135 11.26 -8.17 -3.73
C VAL A 135 12.04 -7.38 -4.79
N ALA A 136 11.98 -6.05 -4.77
CA ALA A 136 12.68 -5.21 -5.75
C ALA A 136 14.21 -5.33 -5.69
N GLN A 137 14.76 -5.58 -4.51
CA GLN A 137 16.19 -5.77 -4.30
C GLN A 137 16.67 -7.17 -4.75
N GLU A 138 15.84 -8.21 -4.56
CA GLU A 138 16.28 -9.60 -4.68
C GLU A 138 15.87 -10.28 -6.00
N ILE A 139 14.78 -9.85 -6.65
CA ILE A 139 14.20 -10.56 -7.80
C ILE A 139 15.19 -10.70 -8.99
N ALA A 140 16.04 -9.68 -9.21
CA ALA A 140 17.02 -9.68 -10.29
C ALA A 140 18.25 -10.53 -10.00
N PHE A 141 18.54 -10.78 -8.72
CA PHE A 141 19.69 -11.55 -8.26
C PHE A 141 19.29 -12.92 -7.70
N SER A 142 18.03 -13.30 -7.92
CA SER A 142 17.44 -14.50 -7.34
C SER A 142 18.25 -15.75 -7.68
N PRO A 143 18.57 -16.62 -6.71
CA PRO A 143 19.47 -17.76 -6.91
C PRO A 143 18.80 -18.94 -7.61
N SER A 144 17.47 -18.99 -7.66
CA SER A 144 16.72 -20.12 -8.21
C SER A 144 15.39 -19.70 -8.81
N LYS A 145 14.80 -20.60 -9.61
CA LYS A 145 13.47 -20.43 -10.21
C LYS A 145 12.37 -20.32 -9.15
N ASP A 146 12.49 -21.09 -8.07
CA ASP A 146 11.55 -21.06 -6.94
C ASP A 146 11.57 -19.71 -6.23
N PHE A 147 12.76 -19.12 -6.05
CA PHE A 147 12.89 -17.82 -5.42
C PHE A 147 12.27 -16.70 -6.27
N VAL A 148 12.48 -16.71 -7.60
CA VAL A 148 11.80 -15.79 -8.52
C VAL A 148 10.28 -15.90 -8.40
N THR A 149 9.77 -17.14 -8.38
CA THR A 149 8.33 -17.42 -8.25
C THR A 149 7.79 -16.91 -6.91
N MET A 150 8.53 -17.12 -5.81
CA MET A 150 8.18 -16.59 -4.49
C MET A 150 8.11 -15.06 -4.48
N CYS A 151 9.09 -14.37 -5.10
CA CYS A 151 9.09 -12.91 -5.22
C CYS A 151 7.84 -12.38 -5.94
N ILE A 152 7.48 -13.00 -7.07
CA ILE A 152 6.28 -12.64 -7.84
C ILE A 152 5.01 -12.90 -7.00
N ALA A 153 4.91 -14.07 -6.37
CA ALA A 153 3.78 -14.42 -5.52
C ALA A 153 3.62 -13.44 -4.34
N ALA A 154 4.72 -13.11 -3.65
CA ALA A 154 4.72 -12.15 -2.55
C ALA A 154 4.20 -10.77 -3.00
N TRP A 155 4.62 -10.30 -4.18
CA TRP A 155 4.16 -9.02 -4.71
C TRP A 155 2.66 -9.00 -5.00
N ILE A 156 2.14 -10.06 -5.63
CA ILE A 156 0.74 -10.17 -6.05
C ILE A 156 -0.19 -10.35 -4.84
N HIS A 157 0.17 -11.27 -3.94
CA HIS A 157 -0.71 -11.68 -2.85
C HIS A 157 -0.62 -10.78 -1.63
N GLN A 158 0.39 -9.92 -1.53
CA GLN A 158 0.53 -8.93 -0.47
C GLN A 158 0.42 -9.54 0.94
N PRO A 159 1.31 -10.48 1.30
CA PRO A 159 1.15 -11.31 2.49
C PRO A 159 1.14 -10.52 3.80
N CYS A 160 1.64 -9.28 3.82
CA CYS A 160 1.64 -8.44 5.01
C CYS A 160 0.39 -7.54 5.12
N LEU A 161 -0.48 -7.52 4.11
CA LEU A 161 -1.69 -6.73 4.09
C LEU A 161 -2.93 -7.62 4.27
N GLU A 162 -3.53 -7.56 5.45
CA GLU A 162 -4.72 -8.35 5.76
C GLU A 162 -5.93 -7.91 4.92
N THR A 163 -6.50 -8.84 4.15
CA THR A 163 -7.67 -8.57 3.29
C THR A 163 -8.88 -8.10 4.10
N ASP A 164 -9.12 -8.68 5.29
CA ASP A 164 -10.23 -8.26 6.17
C ASP A 164 -10.07 -6.80 6.60
N LEU A 165 -8.88 -6.42 7.05
CA LEU A 165 -8.55 -5.05 7.44
C LEU A 165 -8.78 -4.08 6.27
N LEU A 166 -8.30 -4.42 5.07
CA LEU A 166 -8.49 -3.58 3.89
C LEU A 166 -9.98 -3.39 3.55
N CYS A 167 -10.77 -4.45 3.62
CA CYS A 167 -12.22 -4.41 3.38
C CYS A 167 -12.94 -3.57 4.44
N ARG A 168 -12.64 -3.78 5.73
CA ARG A 168 -13.23 -3.04 6.84
C ARG A 168 -12.88 -1.56 6.79
N THR A 169 -11.62 -1.22 6.53
CA THR A 169 -11.20 0.18 6.39
C THR A 169 -11.86 0.82 5.19
N SER A 170 -11.91 0.14 4.03
CA SER A 170 -12.59 0.63 2.83
C SER A 170 -14.08 0.90 3.06
N TYR A 171 -14.75 0.01 3.79
CA TYR A 171 -16.16 0.18 4.15
C TYR A 171 -16.36 1.34 5.14
N ALA A 172 -15.52 1.43 6.17
CA ALA A 172 -15.59 2.51 7.16
C ALA A 172 -15.36 3.89 6.53
N VAL A 173 -14.34 4.04 5.69
CA VAL A 173 -14.08 5.32 5.00
C VAL A 173 -15.21 5.69 4.03
N PHE A 174 -15.79 4.70 3.34
CA PHE A 174 -16.93 4.90 2.43
C PHE A 174 -18.17 5.38 3.19
N LEU A 175 -18.50 4.76 4.31
CA LEU A 175 -19.63 5.19 5.13
C LEU A 175 -19.47 6.63 5.60
N CYS A 176 -18.26 7.03 5.98
CA CYS A 176 -18.02 8.39 6.46
C CYS A 176 -17.86 9.40 5.32
N SER A 177 -17.49 9.01 4.10
CA SER A 177 -17.48 9.93 2.95
C SER A 177 -18.88 10.20 2.39
N ASP A 178 -19.74 9.19 2.33
CA ASP A 178 -21.04 9.29 1.66
C ASP A 178 -22.18 9.74 2.58
N ARG A 179 -22.08 9.50 3.90
CA ARG A 179 -23.15 9.81 4.86
C ARG A 179 -22.97 11.12 5.63
N LEU A 180 -21.81 11.76 5.51
CA LEU A 180 -21.50 13.09 6.07
C LEU A 180 -21.62 14.16 5.00
#